data_AF-A0A1F3JH44-F1
#
_entry.id   AF-A0A1F3JH44-F1
#
_cell.length_a   1.000
_cell.length_b   1.000
_cell.length_c   1.000
_cell.angle_alpha   90.00
_cell.angle_beta   90.00
_cell.angle_gamma   90.00
#
_symmetry.space_group_name_H-M   'P 1'
#
loop_
_entity.id
_entity.type
_entity.pdbx_description
1 polymer ?
#
loop_
_entity_poly.entity_id
_entity_poly.type
_entity_poly.pdbx_seq_one_letter_code
_entity_poly.pdbx_strand_id
1 'polypeptide(L)'
;MINYPVEVLLILIEAMKDKDINGKFINWLIQNWPELGAFVNSIKGDEKALKWLGNNNFIELVAIHDALFEEENKAFKWLKDNSYYSALLISSIKDDKQASEWLHNNCKILYLLAESMQNYKEEFEKEEKSIAKFFSKLHNPFS
;
A
#
# COMPACT_ATOMS: atom_id res chain seq x y z
N MET A 1 1.76 -8.37 9.37
CA MET A 1 1.46 -6.94 9.65
C MET A 1 1.23 -6.59 11.13
N ILE A 2 0.52 -7.39 11.94
CA ILE A 2 0.25 -7.03 13.35
C ILE A 2 1.43 -7.21 14.31
N ASN A 3 2.50 -7.86 13.87
CA ASN A 3 3.64 -8.20 14.72
C ASN A 3 4.64 -7.05 14.88
N TYR A 4 4.46 -5.94 14.15
CA TYR A 4 5.29 -4.76 14.30
C TYR A 4 4.85 -3.93 15.51
N PRO A 5 5.78 -3.24 16.20
CA PRO A 5 5.42 -2.29 17.25
C PRO A 5 4.48 -1.21 16.73
N VAL A 6 3.57 -0.74 17.59
CA VAL A 6 2.55 0.26 17.22
C VAL A 6 3.21 1.56 16.73
N GLU A 7 4.30 1.97 17.35
CA GLU A 7 5.07 3.16 16.98
C GLU A 7 5.65 3.05 15.58
N VAL A 8 6.09 1.85 15.19
CA VAL A 8 6.62 1.57 13.85
C VAL A 8 5.49 1.62 12.82
N LEU A 9 4.31 1.07 13.15
CA LEU A 9 3.13 1.15 12.29
C LEU A 9 2.62 2.59 12.14
N LEU A 10 2.73 3.43 13.16
CA LEU A 10 2.42 4.87 13.05
C LEU A 10 3.39 5.56 12.09
N ILE A 11 4.70 5.26 12.17
CA ILE A 11 5.68 5.80 11.23
C ILE A 11 5.40 5.31 9.80
N LEU A 12 5.00 4.05 9.63
CA LEU A 12 4.56 3.51 8.35
C LEU A 12 3.37 4.28 7.78
N ILE A 13 2.37 4.59 8.60
CA ILE A 13 1.21 5.41 8.21
C ILE A 13 1.66 6.80 7.76
N GLU A 14 2.55 7.46 8.51
CA GLU A 14 3.06 8.78 8.13
C GLU A 14 3.90 8.74 6.85
N ALA A 15 4.66 7.67 6.63
CA ALA A 15 5.42 7.44 5.41
C ALA A 15 4.52 7.22 4.18
N MET A 16 3.35 6.57 4.35
CA MET A 16 2.37 6.42 3.26
C MET A 16 1.79 7.78 2.83
N LYS A 17 1.48 8.65 3.79
CA LYS A 17 0.94 10.00 3.54
C LYS A 17 1.95 10.95 2.92
N ASP A 18 3.23 10.76 3.19
CA ASP A 18 4.30 11.60 2.63
C ASP A 18 4.36 11.43 1.10
N LYS A 19 4.49 12.54 0.35
CA LYS A 19 4.62 12.49 -1.11
C LYS A 19 6.07 12.30 -1.54
N ASP A 20 7.03 12.67 -0.69
CA ASP A 20 8.44 12.54 -0.99
C ASP A 20 8.92 11.11 -0.71
N ILE A 21 9.46 10.43 -1.72
CA ILE A 21 10.07 9.10 -1.57
C ILE A 21 11.34 9.13 -0.69
N ASN A 22 11.95 10.30 -0.50
CA ASN A 22 13.05 10.53 0.43
C ASN A 22 12.57 11.26 1.70
N GLY A 23 11.27 11.19 2.00
CA GLY A 23 10.68 11.75 3.20
C GLY A 23 11.33 11.21 4.47
N LYS A 24 11.35 12.02 5.53
CA LYS A 24 12.04 11.69 6.79
C LYS A 24 11.58 10.35 7.39
N PHE A 25 10.29 10.02 7.24
CA PHE A 25 9.71 8.79 7.79
C PHE A 25 10.09 7.57 6.95
N ILE A 26 10.11 7.71 5.62
CA ILE A 26 10.59 6.65 4.72
C ILE A 26 12.07 6.37 4.97
N ASN A 27 12.90 7.41 5.06
CA ASN A 27 14.32 7.26 5.37
C ASN A 27 14.54 6.59 6.73
N TRP A 28 13.74 6.97 7.74
CA TRP A 28 13.80 6.32 9.05
C TRP A 28 13.43 4.83 8.97
N LEU A 29 12.40 4.46 8.20
CA LEU A 29 12.05 3.07 7.96
C LEU A 29 13.16 2.33 7.22
N ILE A 30 13.74 2.89 6.15
CA ILE A 30 14.85 2.25 5.42
C ILE A 30 16.03 1.95 6.35
N GLN A 31 16.31 2.83 7.31
CA GLN A 31 17.42 2.66 8.25
C GLN A 31 17.14 1.65 9.37
N ASN A 32 15.90 1.56 9.85
CA ASN A 32 15.56 0.78 11.07
C ASN A 32 14.71 -0.46 10.79
N TRP A 33 13.89 -0.43 9.75
CA TRP A 33 12.92 -1.44 9.32
C TRP A 33 12.90 -1.51 7.78
N PRO A 34 14.00 -1.96 7.16
CA PRO A 34 14.24 -1.83 5.73
C PRO A 34 13.15 -2.47 4.86
N GLU A 35 12.51 -3.53 5.33
CA GLU A 35 11.36 -4.16 4.68
C GLU A 35 10.12 -3.26 4.64
N LEU A 36 9.87 -2.48 5.69
CA LEU A 36 8.76 -1.52 5.70
C LEU A 36 9.09 -0.31 4.82
N GLY A 37 10.35 0.13 4.81
CA GLY A 37 10.81 1.17 3.88
C GLY A 37 10.67 0.73 2.42
N ALA A 38 11.13 -0.48 2.10
CA ALA A 38 10.97 -1.07 0.78
C ALA A 38 9.49 -1.27 0.42
N PHE A 39 8.64 -1.64 1.37
CA PHE A 39 7.20 -1.76 1.15
C PHE A 39 6.55 -0.42 0.79
N VAL A 40 6.85 0.66 1.53
CA VAL A 40 6.36 2.01 1.16
C VAL A 40 6.85 2.41 -0.23
N ASN A 41 8.13 2.21 -0.52
CA ASN A 41 8.68 2.54 -1.85
C ASN A 41 8.03 1.71 -2.96
N SER A 42 7.75 0.43 -2.71
CA SER A 42 7.05 -0.42 -3.68
C SER A 42 5.65 0.09 -4.00
N ILE A 43 4.89 0.50 -2.98
CA ILE A 43 3.57 1.13 -3.16
C ILE A 43 3.67 2.44 -3.93
N LYS A 44 4.79 3.17 -3.76
CA LYS A 44 5.10 4.39 -4.51
C LYS A 44 5.68 4.13 -5.91
N GLY A 45 5.66 2.90 -6.39
CA GLY A 45 6.06 2.52 -7.75
C GLY A 45 7.53 2.11 -7.91
N ASP A 46 8.30 1.93 -6.83
CA ASP A 46 9.66 1.39 -6.92
C ASP A 46 9.63 -0.14 -7.10
N GLU A 47 9.66 -0.59 -8.35
CA GLU A 47 9.72 -2.00 -8.72
C GLU A 47 10.95 -2.72 -8.14
N LYS A 48 12.08 -2.01 -7.94
CA LYS A 48 13.28 -2.61 -7.34
C LYS A 48 13.03 -2.93 -5.88
N ALA A 49 12.30 -2.08 -5.18
CA ALA A 49 11.90 -2.32 -3.80
C ALA A 49 10.96 -3.54 -3.69
N LEU A 50 9.97 -3.67 -4.59
CA LEU A 50 9.12 -4.85 -4.65
C LEU A 50 9.94 -6.14 -4.89
N LYS A 51 10.85 -6.10 -5.86
CA LYS A 51 11.74 -7.23 -6.15
C LYS A 51 12.64 -7.56 -4.95
N TRP A 52 13.14 -6.55 -4.25
CA TRP A 52 13.94 -6.73 -3.04
C TRP A 52 13.12 -7.44 -1.95
N LEU A 53 11.85 -7.08 -1.75
CA LEU A 53 10.96 -7.76 -0.80
C LEU A 53 10.80 -9.25 -1.14
N GLY A 54 10.55 -9.56 -2.42
CA GLY A 54 10.44 -10.95 -2.88
C GLY A 54 11.73 -11.75 -2.67
N ASN A 55 12.88 -11.17 -3.03
CA ASN A 55 14.18 -11.84 -2.90
C ASN A 55 14.58 -12.08 -1.43
N ASN A 56 14.13 -11.23 -0.51
CA ASN A 56 14.39 -11.38 0.93
C ASN A 56 13.25 -12.09 1.68
N ASN A 57 12.34 -12.74 0.95
CA ASN A 57 11.28 -13.59 1.50
C ASN A 57 10.24 -12.85 2.37
N PHE A 58 10.01 -11.56 2.11
CA PHE A 58 8.94 -10.78 2.74
C PHE A 58 7.59 -10.98 2.03
N ILE A 59 7.16 -12.25 1.94
CA ILE A 59 6.03 -12.67 1.09
C ILE A 59 4.71 -12.01 1.49
N GLU A 60 4.47 -11.79 2.79
CA GLU A 60 3.26 -11.09 3.24
C GLU A 60 3.19 -9.65 2.69
N LEU A 61 4.32 -8.91 2.67
CA LEU A 61 4.36 -7.54 2.17
C LEU A 61 4.19 -7.48 0.64
N VAL A 62 4.78 -8.43 -0.08
CA VAL A 62 4.57 -8.59 -1.52
C VAL A 62 3.09 -8.88 -1.81
N ALA A 63 2.48 -9.82 -1.08
CA ALA A 63 1.08 -10.16 -1.27
C ALA A 63 0.13 -8.99 -0.93
N ILE A 64 0.47 -8.14 0.05
CA ILE A 64 -0.29 -6.91 0.34
C ILE A 64 -0.16 -5.91 -0.80
N HIS A 65 1.05 -5.68 -1.32
CA HIS A 65 1.28 -4.82 -2.48
C HIS A 65 0.44 -5.28 -3.67
N ASP A 66 0.59 -6.55 -4.05
CA ASP A 66 -0.09 -7.09 -5.24
C ASP A 66 -1.61 -7.07 -5.03
N ALA A 67 -2.12 -7.44 -3.85
CA ALA A 67 -3.55 -7.41 -3.59
C ALA A 67 -4.15 -5.98 -3.55
N LEU A 68 -3.32 -4.96 -3.33
CA LEU A 68 -3.74 -3.54 -3.35
C LEU A 68 -3.94 -3.05 -4.79
N PHE A 69 -3.04 -3.39 -5.70
CA PHE A 69 -3.05 -2.87 -7.08
C PHE A 69 -3.65 -3.84 -8.10
N GLU A 70 -3.56 -5.14 -7.87
CA GLU A 70 -4.11 -6.15 -8.77
C GLU A 70 -5.56 -6.51 -8.43
N GLU A 71 -6.37 -6.64 -9.48
CA GLU A 71 -7.72 -7.18 -9.39
C GLU A 71 -7.72 -8.71 -9.20
N GLU A 72 -6.63 -9.39 -9.59
CA GLU A 72 -6.55 -10.85 -9.53
C GLU A 72 -6.47 -11.38 -8.08
N ASN A 73 -7.30 -12.38 -7.82
CA ASN A 73 -7.55 -12.93 -6.50
C ASN A 73 -6.41 -13.79 -5.92
N LYS A 74 -5.24 -13.95 -6.55
CA LYS A 74 -4.19 -14.89 -6.08
C LYS A 74 -3.50 -14.38 -4.82
N ALA A 75 -2.98 -13.15 -4.84
CA ALA A 75 -2.33 -12.54 -3.69
C ALA A 75 -3.31 -12.39 -2.53
N PHE A 76 -4.53 -11.90 -2.82
CA PHE A 76 -5.58 -11.81 -1.80
C PHE A 76 -6.02 -13.17 -1.24
N LYS A 77 -6.11 -14.22 -2.07
CA LYS A 77 -6.38 -15.58 -1.60
C LYS A 77 -5.26 -16.08 -0.70
N TRP A 78 -4.00 -15.89 -1.10
CA TRP A 78 -2.86 -16.25 -0.26
C TRP A 78 -2.94 -15.55 1.11
N LEU A 79 -3.28 -14.25 1.14
CA LEU A 79 -3.48 -13.51 2.40
C LEU A 79 -4.60 -14.12 3.25
N LYS A 80 -5.75 -14.50 2.66
CA LYS A 80 -6.84 -15.13 3.42
C LYS A 80 -6.41 -16.46 4.05
N ASP A 81 -5.58 -17.22 3.35
CA ASP A 81 -5.13 -18.54 3.78
C ASP A 81 -3.97 -18.47 4.79
N ASN A 82 -3.16 -17.40 4.79
CA ASN A 82 -1.90 -17.33 5.54
C ASN A 82 -1.78 -16.14 6.52
N SER A 83 -2.54 -15.06 6.31
CA SER A 83 -2.42 -13.80 7.05
C SER A 83 -3.76 -13.10 7.23
N TYR A 84 -4.57 -13.59 8.18
CA TYR A 84 -5.93 -13.08 8.46
C TYR A 84 -6.02 -11.55 8.59
N TYR A 85 -5.15 -10.93 9.38
CA TYR A 85 -5.18 -9.48 9.58
C TYR A 85 -4.81 -8.67 8.33
N SER A 86 -3.91 -9.19 7.51
CA SER A 86 -3.52 -8.54 6.25
C SER A 86 -4.60 -8.73 5.18
N ALA A 87 -5.32 -9.87 5.20
CA ALA A 87 -6.53 -10.04 4.41
C ALA A 87 -7.64 -9.07 4.83
N LEU A 88 -7.87 -8.88 6.14
CA LEU A 88 -8.82 -7.88 6.65
C LEU A 88 -8.44 -6.44 6.24
N LEU A 89 -7.15 -6.10 6.34
CA LEU A 89 -6.60 -4.82 5.88
C LEU A 89 -6.98 -4.58 4.40
N ILE A 90 -6.66 -5.51 3.51
CA ILE A 90 -7.00 -5.40 2.09
C ILE A 90 -8.52 -5.38 1.86
N SER A 91 -9.29 -6.18 2.59
CA SER A 91 -10.75 -6.21 2.46
C SER A 91 -11.37 -4.85 2.78
N SER A 92 -10.87 -4.18 3.84
CA SER A 92 -11.34 -2.85 4.21
C SER A 92 -11.06 -1.78 3.15
N ILE A 93 -10.00 -1.94 2.36
CA ILE A 93 -9.66 -1.05 1.23
C ILE A 93 -10.53 -1.34 0.00
N LYS A 94 -10.94 -2.61 -0.21
CA LYS A 94 -11.80 -3.03 -1.34
C LYS A 94 -13.32 -2.84 -1.05
N ASP A 95 -13.67 -1.81 -0.29
CA ASP A 95 -15.05 -1.42 0.08
C ASP A 95 -15.86 -2.45 0.90
N ASP A 96 -15.22 -3.40 1.58
CA ASP A 96 -15.91 -4.24 2.57
C ASP A 96 -16.15 -3.45 3.87
N LYS A 97 -17.36 -2.88 3.97
CA LYS A 97 -17.79 -2.10 5.15
C LYS A 97 -17.68 -2.89 6.45
N GLN A 98 -17.96 -4.20 6.44
CA GLN A 98 -17.87 -5.01 7.66
C GLN A 98 -16.42 -5.18 8.10
N ALA A 99 -15.50 -5.42 7.15
CA ALA A 99 -14.08 -5.49 7.45
C ALA A 99 -13.55 -4.15 8.00
N SER A 100 -13.96 -3.04 7.38
CA SER A 100 -13.59 -1.69 7.84
C SER A 100 -14.11 -1.37 9.24
N GLU A 101 -15.40 -1.62 9.51
CA GLU A 101 -16.01 -1.44 10.84
C GLU A 101 -15.35 -2.34 11.89
N TRP A 102 -15.05 -3.59 11.54
CA TRP A 102 -14.37 -4.50 12.44
C TRP A 102 -12.98 -4.00 12.80
N LEU A 103 -12.17 -3.56 11.82
CA LEU A 103 -10.85 -2.98 12.08
C LEU A 103 -10.96 -1.69 12.89
N HIS A 104 -11.92 -0.83 12.59
CA HIS A 104 -12.15 0.41 13.33
C HIS A 104 -12.37 0.14 14.83
N ASN A 105 -13.15 -0.89 15.15
CA ASN A 105 -13.55 -1.20 16.53
C ASN A 105 -12.55 -2.09 17.27
N ASN A 106 -11.76 -2.92 16.57
CA ASN A 106 -10.91 -3.93 17.19
C ASN A 106 -9.40 -3.73 16.95
N CYS A 107 -9.02 -3.01 15.90
CA CYS A 107 -7.61 -2.80 15.54
C CYS A 107 -7.40 -1.46 14.86
N LYS A 108 -7.53 -0.37 15.64
CA LYS A 108 -7.51 1.01 15.14
C LYS A 108 -6.26 1.35 14.32
N ILE A 109 -5.11 0.75 14.65
CA ILE A 109 -3.86 0.99 13.91
C ILE A 109 -3.92 0.44 12.48
N LEU A 110 -4.47 -0.75 12.28
CA LEU A 110 -4.65 -1.32 10.94
C LEU A 110 -5.73 -0.58 10.16
N TYR A 111 -6.79 -0.12 10.83
CA TYR A 111 -7.79 0.75 10.22
C TYR A 111 -7.14 2.03 9.67
N LEU A 112 -6.33 2.73 10.47
CA LEU A 112 -5.64 3.95 10.02
C LEU A 112 -4.64 3.67 8.87
N LEU A 113 -3.99 2.51 8.89
CA LEU A 113 -3.13 2.08 7.80
C LEU A 113 -3.92 1.84 6.51
N ALA A 114 -5.04 1.13 6.57
CA ALA A 114 -5.92 0.91 5.42
C ALA A 114 -6.35 2.24 4.80
N GLU A 115 -6.82 3.18 5.62
CA GLU A 115 -7.22 4.52 5.17
C GLU A 115 -6.05 5.24 4.47
N SER A 116 -4.83 5.18 5.02
CA SER A 116 -3.68 5.82 4.40
C SER A 116 -3.30 5.20 3.05
N MET A 117 -3.41 3.88 2.92
CA MET A 117 -3.11 3.15 1.67
C MET A 117 -4.20 3.39 0.62
N GLN A 118 -5.46 3.41 1.02
CA GLN A 118 -6.59 3.73 0.15
C GLN A 118 -6.46 5.14 -0.41
N ASN A 119 -6.21 6.13 0.45
CA ASN A 119 -6.02 7.52 0.03
C ASN A 119 -4.87 7.64 -0.98
N TYR A 120 -3.74 6.97 -0.74
CA TYR A 120 -2.62 6.97 -1.68
C TYR A 120 -3.00 6.36 -3.03
N LYS A 121 -3.65 5.18 -3.04
CA LYS A 121 -4.10 4.51 -4.28
C LYS A 121 -5.05 5.40 -5.09
N GLU A 122 -6.01 6.04 -4.43
CA GLU A 122 -6.93 6.95 -5.11
C GLU A 122 -6.24 8.18 -5.70
N GLU A 123 -5.26 8.76 -4.99
CA GLU A 123 -4.46 9.87 -5.52
C GLU A 123 -3.64 9.44 -6.74
N PHE A 124 -2.96 8.29 -6.65
CA PHE A 124 -2.18 7.72 -7.74
C PHE A 124 -3.03 7.50 -9.01
N GLU A 125 -4.20 6.87 -8.88
CA GLU A 125 -5.10 6.66 -10.01
C GLU A 125 -5.64 7.97 -10.61
N LYS A 126 -5.87 9.01 -9.79
CA LYS A 126 -6.31 10.33 -10.26
C LYS A 126 -5.21 11.01 -11.07
N GLU A 127 -3.97 10.94 -10.62
CA GLU A 127 -2.81 11.50 -11.32
C GLU A 127 -2.57 10.80 -12.66
N GLU A 128 -2.62 9.46 -12.69
CA GLU A 128 -2.47 8.66 -13.91
C GLU A 128 -3.55 9.02 -14.95
N LYS A 129 -4.82 9.06 -14.54
CA LYS A 129 -5.95 9.47 -15.40
C LYS A 129 -5.78 10.89 -15.93
N SER A 130 -5.23 11.81 -15.13
CA SER A 130 -4.96 13.20 -15.53
C SER A 130 -3.88 13.27 -16.62
N ILE A 131 -2.78 12.53 -16.45
CA ILE A 131 -1.67 12.45 -17.42
C ILE A 131 -2.17 11.82 -18.73
N ALA A 132 -2.90 10.70 -18.65
CA ALA A 132 -3.48 10.06 -19.83
C ALA A 132 -4.42 11.00 -20.60
N LYS A 133 -5.25 11.78 -19.89
CA LYS A 133 -6.14 12.79 -20.48
C LYS A 133 -5.38 13.97 -21.10
N PHE A 134 -4.23 14.34 -20.55
CA PHE A 134 -3.38 15.38 -21.13
C PHE A 134 -2.78 14.91 -22.46
N PHE A 135 -2.22 13.71 -22.51
CA PHE A 135 -1.63 13.16 -23.73
C PHE A 135 -2.65 12.87 -24.84
N SER A 136 -3.87 12.44 -24.49
CA SER A 136 -4.94 12.24 -25.48
C SER A 136 -5.39 13.55 -26.15
N LYS A 137 -5.32 14.69 -25.44
CA LYS A 137 -5.56 16.02 -26.02
C LYS A 137 -4.42 16.48 -26.94
N LEU A 138 -3.17 16.12 -26.64
CA LEU A 138 -2.02 16.45 -27.48
C LEU A 138 -1.94 15.63 -28.78
N HIS A 139 -2.45 14.40 -28.77
CA HIS A 139 -2.54 13.55 -29.98
C HIS A 139 -3.68 13.92 -30.93
N ASN A 140 -4.41 15.02 -30.66
CA ASN A 140 -5.41 15.54 -31.58
C ASN A 140 -5.04 16.94 -32.16
N PRO A 141 -3.92 17.09 -32.91
CA PRO A 141 -3.58 18.36 -33.54
C PRO A 141 -4.34 18.62 -34.86
N PHE A 142 -5.19 17.69 -35.31
CA PHE A 142 -6.03 17.84 -36.52
C PHE A 142 -7.40 17.18 -36.31
N SER A 143 -8.28 17.83 -35.54
CA SER A 143 -9.74 17.67 -35.61
C SER A 143 -10.39 19.04 -35.73
#